data_AF-A0A2V2S6W7-F1
#
_entry.id   AF-A0A2V2S6W7-F1
#
_cell.length_a   1.000
_cell.length_b   1.000
_cell.length_c   1.000
_cell.angle_alpha   90.00
_cell.angle_beta   90.00
_cell.angle_gamma   90.00
#
_symmetry.space_group_name_H-M   'P 1'
#
loop_
_entity.id
_entity.type
_entity.pdbx_description
1 polymer ?
#
loop_
_entity_poly.entity_id
_entity_poly.type
_entity_poly.pdbx_seq_one_letter_code
_entity_poly.pdbx_strand_id
1 'polypeptide(L)'
;MLDKVKDKVKNSIEAAQTFPHERLHVYAKALQLTAQAAVWTAAWDKKHAIVDHLSRASESILFNLAEAARQYGAPGRVRVVDFAVG
;
A
#
# COMPACT_ATOMS: atom_id res chain seq x y z
N MET A 1 19.31 22.27 -21.52
CA MET A 1 20.01 21.04 -21.08
C MET A 1 20.19 21.00 -19.56
N LEU A 2 20.48 22.14 -18.92
CA LEU A 2 20.55 22.29 -17.45
C LEU A 2 19.21 22.05 -16.72
N ASP A 3 18.07 22.43 -17.29
CA ASP A 3 16.77 22.25 -16.62
C ASP A 3 16.35 20.79 -16.51
N LYS A 4 16.58 19.98 -17.54
CA LYS A 4 16.36 18.52 -17.50
C LYS A 4 17.19 17.81 -16.42
N VAL A 5 18.39 18.33 -16.12
CA VAL A 5 19.26 17.78 -15.07
C VAL A 5 18.70 18.14 -13.70
N LYS A 6 18.23 19.38 -13.51
CA LYS A 6 17.59 19.82 -12.26
C LYS A 6 16.32 19.04 -11.97
N ASP A 7 15.49 18.80 -12.98
CA ASP A 7 14.26 18.01 -12.84
C ASP A 7 14.56 16.55 -12.49
N LYS A 8 15.58 15.97 -13.10
CA LYS A 8 16.02 14.60 -12.80
C LYS A 8 16.52 14.48 -11.36
N VAL A 9 17.33 15.45 -10.91
CA VAL A 9 17.84 15.47 -9.52
C VAL A 9 16.70 15.65 -8.52
N LYS A 10 15.75 16.56 -8.79
CA LYS A 10 14.58 16.79 -7.95
C LYS A 10 13.72 15.53 -7.80
N ASN A 11 13.38 14.86 -8.91
CA ASN A 11 12.64 13.60 -8.89
C ASN A 11 13.38 12.47 -8.16
N SER A 12 14.72 12.48 -8.21
CA SER A 12 15.53 11.49 -7.49
C SER A 12 15.50 11.71 -5.98
N ILE A 13 15.44 12.95 -5.54
CA ILE A 13 15.34 13.33 -4.11
C ILE A 13 13.95 13.00 -3.57
N GLU A 14 12.88 13.31 -4.33
CA GLU A 14 11.50 12.95 -3.96
C GLU A 14 11.32 11.42 -3.86
N ALA A 15 11.92 10.66 -4.79
CA ALA A 15 11.93 9.20 -4.75
C ALA A 15 12.78 8.60 -3.61
N ALA A 16 13.74 9.37 -3.07
CA ALA A 16 14.53 8.99 -1.90
C ALA A 16 13.81 9.30 -0.57
N GLN A 17 12.82 10.18 -0.59
CA GLN A 17 12.00 10.52 0.58
C GLN A 17 10.74 9.66 0.74
N THR A 18 10.40 8.84 -0.25
CA THR A 18 9.23 7.94 -0.23
C THR A 18 9.61 6.57 0.31
N PHE A 19 8.75 5.96 1.12
CA PHE A 19 8.95 4.60 1.57
C PHE A 19 8.90 3.63 0.37
N PRO A 20 9.68 2.52 0.37
CA PRO A 20 9.75 1.61 -0.77
C PRO A 20 8.39 1.08 -1.25
N HIS A 21 7.44 0.89 -0.33
CA HIS A 21 6.09 0.42 -0.65
C HIS A 21 5.21 1.48 -1.28
N GLU A 22 5.43 2.77 -1.01
CA GLU A 22 4.68 3.87 -1.62
C GLU A 22 4.98 4.00 -3.12
N ARG A 23 6.10 3.43 -3.59
CA ARG A 23 6.46 3.34 -5.00
C ARG A 23 5.71 2.22 -5.73
N LEU A 24 5.02 1.34 -5.01
CA LEU A 24 4.24 0.24 -5.60
C LEU A 24 2.89 0.78 -6.06
N HIS A 25 2.61 0.66 -7.35
CA HIS A 25 1.29 1.01 -7.91
C HIS A 25 0.16 0.26 -7.22
N VAL A 26 0.40 -1.01 -6.87
CA VAL A 26 -0.57 -1.85 -6.15
C VAL A 26 -0.85 -1.36 -4.74
N TYR A 27 0.14 -0.74 -4.07
CA TYR A 27 -0.04 -0.17 -2.73
C TYR A 27 -0.96 1.04 -2.79
N ALA A 28 -0.77 1.95 -3.76
CA ALA A 28 -1.66 3.08 -3.96
C ALA A 28 -3.10 2.65 -4.27
N LYS A 29 -3.29 1.58 -5.05
CA LYS A 29 -4.61 0.99 -5.33
C LYS A 29 -5.23 0.33 -4.10
N ALA A 30 -4.46 -0.40 -3.31
CA ALA A 30 -4.91 -0.96 -2.05
C ALA A 30 -5.32 0.14 -1.07
N LEU A 31 -4.59 1.25 -1.02
CA LEU A 31 -4.92 2.38 -0.15
C LEU A 31 -6.24 3.03 -0.54
N GLN A 32 -6.50 3.19 -1.84
CA GLN A 32 -7.79 3.64 -2.36
C GLN A 32 -8.92 2.68 -1.97
N LEU A 33 -8.68 1.36 -2.06
CA LEU A 33 -9.65 0.34 -1.65
C LEU A 33 -9.97 0.45 -0.15
N THR A 34 -8.97 0.57 0.72
CA THR A 34 -9.15 0.73 2.18
C THR A 34 -9.96 1.99 2.49
N ALA A 35 -9.65 3.12 1.85
CA ALA A 35 -10.42 4.35 2.00
C ALA A 35 -11.88 4.17 1.55
N GLN A 36 -12.09 3.48 0.42
CA GLN A 36 -13.42 3.22 -0.10
C GLN A 36 -14.23 2.26 0.80
N ALA A 37 -13.58 1.24 1.37
CA ALA A 37 -14.17 0.34 2.34
C ALA A 37 -14.63 1.08 3.60
N ALA A 38 -13.83 2.03 4.10
CA ALA A 38 -14.23 2.89 5.20
C ALA A 38 -15.45 3.77 4.86
N VAL A 39 -15.55 4.28 3.62
CA VAL A 39 -16.73 5.03 3.17
C VAL A 39 -17.97 4.13 3.11
N TRP A 40 -17.85 2.91 2.62
CA TRP A 40 -18.98 1.96 2.56
C TRP A 40 -19.48 1.58 3.94
N THR A 41 -18.57 1.34 4.88
CA THR A 41 -18.93 0.91 6.23
C THR A 41 -19.30 2.07 7.16
N ALA A 42 -19.08 3.33 6.77
CA ALA A 42 -19.34 4.51 7.61
C ALA A 42 -20.79 4.60 8.11
N ALA A 43 -21.75 4.13 7.32
CA ALA A 43 -23.17 4.12 7.67
C ALA A 43 -23.62 2.82 8.35
N TRP A 44 -22.74 1.81 8.45
CA TRP A 44 -23.09 0.51 9.01
C TRP A 44 -22.94 0.52 10.53
N ASP A 45 -23.85 -0.16 11.23
CA ASP A 45 -23.76 -0.32 12.68
C ASP A 45 -22.52 -1.15 13.05
N LYS A 46 -21.72 -0.66 14.01
CA LYS A 46 -20.49 -1.30 14.48
C LYS A 46 -20.72 -2.66 15.12
N LYS A 47 -21.95 -3.01 15.48
CA LYS A 47 -22.30 -4.37 15.95
C LYS A 47 -22.15 -5.44 14.87
N HIS A 48 -22.10 -5.05 13.59
CA HIS A 48 -21.94 -5.99 12.50
C HIS A 48 -20.47 -6.42 12.37
N ALA A 49 -20.19 -7.70 12.63
CA ALA A 49 -18.85 -8.28 12.51
C ALA A 49 -18.19 -8.05 11.14
N ILE A 50 -19.00 -7.89 10.08
CA ILE A 50 -18.50 -7.56 8.74
C ILE A 50 -17.74 -6.23 8.68
N VAL A 51 -18.11 -5.23 9.49
CA VAL A 51 -17.39 -3.95 9.55
C VAL A 51 -15.98 -4.17 10.08
N ASP A 52 -15.84 -4.93 11.16
CA ASP A 52 -14.52 -5.27 11.73
C ASP A 52 -13.69 -6.11 10.74
N HIS A 53 -14.28 -7.18 10.21
CA HIS A 53 -13.59 -8.07 9.29
C HIS A 53 -13.14 -7.37 8.00
N LEU A 54 -13.99 -6.52 7.41
CA LEU A 54 -13.65 -5.79 6.19
C LEU A 54 -12.55 -4.77 6.44
N SER A 55 -12.65 -3.98 7.52
CA SER A 55 -11.59 -3.01 7.88
C SER A 55 -10.25 -3.72 8.10
N ARG A 56 -10.24 -4.77 8.93
CA ARG A 56 -9.02 -5.54 9.22
C ARG A 56 -8.44 -6.23 7.99
N ALA A 57 -9.27 -6.79 7.12
CA ALA A 57 -8.81 -7.38 5.87
C ALA A 57 -8.19 -6.32 4.95
N SER A 58 -8.84 -5.16 4.81
CA SER A 58 -8.33 -4.08 3.96
C SER A 58 -7.01 -3.49 4.47
N GLU A 59 -6.83 -3.38 5.79
CA GLU A 59 -5.58 -2.95 6.42
C GLU A 59 -4.47 -4.02 6.28
N SER A 60 -4.83 -5.31 6.36
CA SER A 60 -3.91 -6.44 6.18
C SER A 60 -3.24 -6.41 4.81
N ILE A 61 -3.97 -6.06 3.74
CA ILE A 61 -3.41 -5.92 2.38
C ILE A 61 -2.29 -4.88 2.38
N LEU A 62 -2.52 -3.70 2.95
CA LEU A 62 -1.52 -2.63 3.03
C LEU A 62 -0.30 -3.06 3.83
N PHE A 63 -0.53 -3.72 4.97
CA PHE A 63 0.54 -4.20 5.84
C PHE A 63 1.44 -5.22 5.11
N ASN A 64 0.85 -6.22 4.46
CA ASN A 64 1.60 -7.25 3.73
C ASN A 64 2.34 -6.66 2.52
N LEU A 65 1.78 -5.71 1.79
CA LEU A 65 2.49 -5.02 0.71
C LEU A 65 3.68 -4.19 1.22
N ALA A 66 3.50 -3.49 2.35
CA ALA A 66 4.59 -2.76 3.00
C ALA A 66 5.71 -3.69 3.46
N GLU A 67 5.33 -4.84 4.03
CA GLU A 67 6.25 -5.87 4.48
C GLU A 67 7.01 -6.54 3.33
N ALA A 68 6.31 -6.84 2.23
CA ALA A 68 6.93 -7.40 1.03
C ALA A 68 7.96 -6.43 0.42
N ALA A 69 7.67 -5.13 0.43
CA ALA A 69 8.59 -4.10 -0.07
C ALA A 69 9.88 -4.00 0.75
N ARG A 70 9.82 -4.36 2.04
CA ARG A 70 10.98 -4.40 2.95
C ARG A 70 11.87 -5.63 2.73
N GLN A 71 11.35 -6.71 2.18
CA GLN A 71 12.11 -7.96 2.03
C GLN A 71 13.19 -7.88 0.94
N TYR A 72 14.38 -8.37 1.31
CA TYR A 72 15.50 -8.58 0.39
C TYR A 72 15.39 -9.96 -0.26
N GLY A 73 15.44 -10.00 -1.59
CA GLY A 73 15.33 -11.23 -2.38
C GLY A 73 13.89 -11.61 -2.76
N ALA A 74 13.77 -12.41 -3.82
CA ALA A 74 12.48 -12.75 -4.43
C ALA A 74 11.62 -13.75 -3.62
N PRO A 75 12.16 -14.85 -3.04
CA PRO A 75 11.30 -15.89 -2.44
C PRO A 75 10.51 -15.41 -1.22
N GLY A 76 11.14 -14.62 -0.35
CA GLY A 76 10.49 -14.07 0.83
C GLY A 76 9.46 -12.99 0.47
N ARG A 77 9.80 -12.13 -0.50
CA ARG A 77 8.89 -11.10 -1.01
C ARG A 77 7.62 -11.70 -1.61
N VAL A 78 7.73 -12.69 -2.50
CA VAL A 78 6.57 -13.31 -3.15
C VAL A 78 5.63 -13.92 -2.13
N ARG A 79 6.17 -14.67 -1.15
CA ARG A 79 5.36 -15.26 -0.08
C ARG A 79 4.55 -14.23 0.70
N VAL A 80 5.14 -13.08 1.01
CA VAL A 80 4.43 -12.02 1.73
C VAL A 80 3.38 -11.34 0.84
N VAL A 81 3.65 -11.18 -0.46
CA VAL A 81 2.63 -10.70 -1.41
C VAL A 81 1.45 -11.67 -1.48
N ASP A 82 1.67 -12.99 -1.40
CA ASP A 82 0.58 -13.97 -1.38
C ASP A 82 -0.35 -13.78 -0.18
N PHE A 83 0.15 -13.33 0.97
CA PHE A 83 -0.67 -12.97 2.13
C PHE A 83 -1.51 -11.70 1.94
N ALA A 84 -1.17 -10.85 0.98
CA ALA A 84 -2.00 -9.72 0.60
C ALA A 84 -3.15 -10.13 -0.34
N VAL A 85 -3.05 -11.31 -0.96
CA VAL A 85 -4.06 -11.84 -1.89
C VAL A 85 -5.06 -12.76 -1.18
N GLY A 86 -4.58 -13.58 -0.24
CA GLY A 86 -5.40 -14.50 0.57
C GLY A 86 -6.09 -13.82 1.74
#